data_AF-A0A6C0E6N0-F1
#
_entry.id   AF-A0A6C0E6N0-F1
#
_cell.length_a   1.000
_cell.length_b   1.000
_cell.length_c   1.000
_cell.angle_alpha   90.00
_cell.angle_beta   90.00
_cell.angle_gamma   90.00
#
_symmetry.space_group_name_H-M   'P 1'
#
loop_
_entity.id
_entity.type
_entity.pdbx_description
1 polymer ?
#
loop_
_entity_poly.entity_id
_entity_poly.type
_entity_poly.pdbx_seq_one_letter_code
_entity_poly.pdbx_strand_id
1 'polypeptide(L)'
;MTTAEIINFSKNLNYGLLIKNVSLVTIATVILLMFPNKSNMSIYLMIPLITSLIAKYIFGDIDKGFIWSISDIIYWLVLLASSIATILICEQIAKLLNGYLTKRWINETRIANEH
;
A
#
# COMPACT_ATOMS: atom_id res chain seq x y z
N MET A 1 -7.20 -24.92 2.91
CA MET A 1 -8.27 -24.03 3.38
C MET A 1 -9.56 -24.46 2.71
N THR A 2 -10.55 -24.92 3.46
CA THR A 2 -11.85 -25.36 2.92
C THR A 2 -12.75 -24.15 2.62
N THR A 3 -13.77 -24.31 1.78
CA THR A 3 -14.75 -23.24 1.50
C THR A 3 -15.45 -22.74 2.76
N ALA A 4 -15.71 -23.65 3.71
CA ALA A 4 -16.28 -23.31 5.01
C ALA A 4 -15.36 -22.42 5.86
N GLU A 5 -14.04 -22.67 5.85
CA GLU A 5 -13.05 -21.84 6.55
C GLU A 5 -12.97 -20.41 5.98
N ILE A 6 -13.06 -20.26 4.66
CA ILE A 6 -13.07 -18.94 3.99
C ILE A 6 -14.31 -18.13 4.39
N ILE A 7 -15.48 -18.77 4.40
CA ILE A 7 -16.74 -18.11 4.80
C ILE A 7 -16.67 -17.68 6.26
N ASN A 8 -16.13 -18.53 7.14
CA ASN A 8 -16.01 -18.22 8.57
C ASN A 8 -14.99 -17.09 8.82
N PHE A 9 -13.88 -17.11 8.10
CA PHE A 9 -12.88 -16.04 8.12
C PHE A 9 -13.49 -14.70 7.68
N SER A 10 -14.24 -14.68 6.58
CA SER A 10 -14.90 -13.47 6.08
C SER A 10 -15.89 -12.89 7.09
N LYS A 11 -16.61 -13.74 7.83
CA LYS A 11 -17.57 -13.29 8.86
C LYS A 11 -16.90 -12.65 10.07
N ASN A 12 -15.68 -13.06 10.39
CA ASN A 12 -14.90 -12.52 11.51
C ASN A 12 -14.06 -11.30 11.14
N LEU A 13 -14.09 -10.87 9.87
CA LEU A 13 -13.33 -9.72 9.42
C LEU A 13 -13.96 -8.43 9.94
N ASN A 14 -13.18 -7.60 10.65
CA ASN A 14 -13.62 -6.27 11.03
C ASN A 14 -13.47 -5.32 9.82
N TYR A 15 -14.50 -5.30 8.96
CA TYR A 15 -14.52 -4.45 7.76
C TYR A 15 -14.32 -2.95 8.07
N GLY A 16 -14.82 -2.48 9.21
CA GLY A 16 -14.64 -1.09 9.64
C GLY A 16 -13.17 -0.74 9.90
N LEU A 17 -12.43 -1.64 10.55
CA LEU A 17 -10.99 -1.48 10.77
C LEU A 17 -10.21 -1.57 9.45
N LEU A 18 -10.59 -2.51 8.57
CA LEU A 18 -9.94 -2.70 7.27
C LEU A 18 -10.08 -1.46 6.38
N ILE A 19 -11.28 -0.88 6.28
CA ILE A 19 -11.53 0.33 5.49
C ILE A 19 -10.70 1.52 5.99
N LYS A 20 -10.59 1.68 7.32
CA LYS A 20 -9.75 2.75 7.92
C LYS A 20 -8.29 2.60 7.53
N ASN A 21 -7.77 1.38 7.56
CA ASN A 21 -6.38 1.11 7.23
C ASN A 21 -6.08 1.24 5.74
N VAL A 22 -6.96 0.72 4.88
CA VAL A 22 -6.85 0.92 3.42
C VAL A 22 -6.89 2.41 3.07
N SER A 23 -7.78 3.18 3.69
CA SER A 23 -7.85 4.64 3.52
C SER A 23 -6.54 5.32 3.94
N LEU A 24 -6.01 4.97 5.11
CA LEU A 24 -4.74 5.50 5.62
C LEU A 24 -3.59 5.17 4.64
N VAL A 25 -3.47 3.91 4.23
CA VAL A 25 -2.42 3.46 3.29
C VAL A 25 -2.52 4.20 1.97
N THR A 26 -3.74 4.38 1.43
CA THR A 26 -3.98 5.11 0.19
C THR A 26 -3.50 6.57 0.31
N ILE A 27 -3.92 7.28 1.36
CA ILE A 27 -3.54 8.67 1.59
C ILE A 27 -2.03 8.80 1.79
N ALA A 28 -1.43 7.95 2.64
CA ALA A 28 -0.01 7.95 2.91
C ALA A 28 0.82 7.64 1.65
N THR A 29 0.36 6.71 0.81
CA THR A 29 1.00 6.39 -0.48
C THR A 29 0.99 7.62 -1.38
N VAL A 30 -0.15 8.30 -1.53
CA VAL A 30 -0.26 9.52 -2.35
C VAL A 30 0.67 10.61 -1.83
N ILE A 31 0.72 10.83 -0.51
CA ILE A 31 1.63 11.81 0.10
C ILE A 31 3.08 11.47 -0.20
N LEU A 32 3.50 10.22 -0.02
CA LEU A 32 4.87 9.78 -0.28
C LEU A 32 5.26 9.92 -1.76
N LEU A 33 4.32 9.66 -2.68
CA LEU A 33 4.54 9.86 -4.11
C LEU A 33 4.75 11.31 -4.51
N MET A 34 4.39 12.29 -3.68
CA MET A 34 4.67 13.71 -3.96
C MET A 34 6.15 14.07 -3.76
N PHE A 35 6.91 13.23 -3.05
CA PHE A 35 8.32 13.46 -2.78
C PHE A 35 9.21 12.67 -3.75
N PRO A 36 10.29 13.28 -4.28
CA PRO A 36 11.22 12.57 -5.14
C PRO A 36 11.93 11.47 -4.34
N ASN A 37 11.91 10.25 -4.87
CA ASN A 37 12.67 9.15 -4.28
C ASN A 37 14.17 9.37 -4.55
N LYS A 38 14.94 9.58 -3.48
CA LYS A 38 16.41 9.70 -3.54
C LYS A 38 17.14 8.41 -3.17
N SER A 39 16.40 7.33 -2.91
CA SER A 39 16.93 6.01 -2.60
C SER A 39 17.18 5.22 -3.89
N ASN A 40 18.13 4.29 -3.84
CA ASN A 40 18.34 3.29 -4.90
C ASN A 40 17.31 2.14 -4.84
N MET A 41 16.33 2.20 -3.93
CA MET A 41 15.26 1.21 -3.84
C MET A 41 14.04 1.62 -4.66
N SER A 42 13.41 0.63 -5.28
CA SER A 42 12.18 0.82 -6.06
C SER A 42 11.04 1.39 -5.22
N ILE A 43 10.32 2.37 -5.79
CA ILE A 43 9.12 2.96 -5.17
C ILE A 43 8.02 1.92 -4.92
N TYR A 44 7.93 0.89 -5.77
CA TYR A 44 6.96 -0.21 -5.66
C TYR A 44 7.27 -1.17 -4.51
N LEU A 45 8.46 -1.05 -3.89
CA LEU A 45 8.84 -1.82 -2.71
C LEU A 45 8.87 -0.94 -1.47
N MET A 46 9.50 0.23 -1.57
CA MET A 46 9.72 1.10 -0.41
C MET A 46 8.43 1.75 0.09
N ILE A 47 7.58 2.27 -0.80
CA ILE A 47 6.33 2.93 -0.39
C ILE A 47 5.33 1.94 0.22
N PRO A 48 5.08 0.75 -0.38
CA PRO A 48 4.21 -0.24 0.26
C PRO A 48 4.70 -0.70 1.63
N LEU A 49 6.01 -0.90 1.81
CA LEU A 49 6.56 -1.29 3.10
C LEU A 49 6.40 -0.20 4.17
N ILE A 50 6.72 1.06 3.83
CA ILE A 50 6.58 2.17 4.77
C ILE A 50 5.11 2.34 5.18
N THR A 51 4.20 2.37 4.20
CA THR A 51 2.78 2.60 4.47
C THR A 51 2.13 1.44 5.22
N SER A 52 2.50 0.18 4.94
CA SER A 52 2.02 -0.98 5.70
C SER A 52 2.54 -1.00 7.14
N LEU A 53 3.80 -0.59 7.36
CA LEU A 53 4.37 -0.44 8.71
C LEU A 53 3.67 0.66 9.50
N ILE A 54 3.41 1.82 8.88
CA ILE A 54 2.66 2.91 9.52
C ILE A 54 1.25 2.43 9.91
N ALA A 55 0.54 1.76 9.01
CA ALA A 55 -0.79 1.22 9.29
C ALA A 55 -0.76 0.20 10.45
N LYS A 56 0.24 -0.70 10.45
CA LYS A 56 0.44 -1.64 11.56
C LYS A 56 0.69 -0.91 12.88
N TYR A 57 1.53 0.13 12.88
CA TYR A 57 1.85 0.88 14.08
C TYR A 57 0.63 1.63 14.65
N ILE A 58 -0.16 2.28 13.78
CA ILE A 58 -1.31 3.08 14.20
C ILE A 58 -2.48 2.21 14.66
N PHE A 59 -2.78 1.12 13.94
CA PHE A 59 -4.01 0.36 14.14
C PHE A 59 -3.80 -1.08 14.61
N GLY A 60 -2.60 -1.64 14.47
CA GLY A 60 -2.30 -3.04 14.78
C GLY A 60 -1.53 -3.27 16.08
N ASP A 61 -0.94 -2.23 16.68
CA ASP A 61 -0.03 -2.34 17.84
C ASP A 61 -0.72 -2.04 19.19
N ILE A 62 -2.05 -2.03 19.23
CA ILE A 62 -2.81 -1.63 20.44
C ILE A 62 -3.14 -2.83 21.35
N ASP A 63 -3.03 -4.07 20.84
CA ASP A 63 -3.37 -5.27 21.61
C ASP A 63 -2.13 -5.88 22.30
N LYS A 64 -2.19 -5.98 23.63
CA LYS A 64 -1.13 -6.61 24.44
C LYS A 64 -1.07 -8.11 24.16
N GLY A 65 0.03 -8.55 23.55
CA GLY A 65 0.37 -9.98 23.44
C GLY A 65 0.62 -10.54 22.04
N PHE A 66 0.98 -9.71 21.06
CA PHE A 66 1.53 -10.06 19.72
C PHE A 66 1.67 -11.56 19.41
N ILE A 67 0.57 -12.20 19.06
CA ILE A 67 0.59 -13.51 18.40
C ILE A 67 0.13 -13.25 16.98
N TRP A 68 1.05 -13.41 16.02
CA TRP A 68 0.71 -13.32 14.60
C TRP A 68 -0.26 -14.44 14.25
N SER A 69 -1.45 -14.04 13.80
CA SER A 69 -2.46 -14.94 13.25
C SER A 69 -2.39 -14.96 11.72
N ILE A 70 -2.96 -16.00 11.11
CA ILE A 70 -3.09 -16.09 9.65
C ILE A 70 -3.90 -14.90 9.09
N SER A 71 -4.86 -14.39 9.86
CA SER A 71 -5.59 -13.14 9.56
C SER A 71 -4.66 -11.94 9.43
N ASP A 72 -3.64 -11.83 10.26
CA ASP A 72 -2.71 -10.69 10.23
C ASP A 72 -1.85 -10.70 8.98
N ILE A 73 -1.47 -11.89 8.50
CA ILE A 73 -0.73 -12.07 7.25
C ILE A 73 -1.60 -11.65 6.06
N ILE A 74 -2.84 -12.15 6.00
CA ILE A 74 -3.79 -11.79 4.93
C ILE A 74 -4.06 -10.28 4.95
N TYR A 75 -4.26 -9.73 6.14
CA TYR A 75 -4.45 -8.31 6.34
C TYR A 75 -3.26 -7.49 5.84
N TRP A 76 -2.03 -7.89 6.17
CA TRP A 76 -0.81 -7.26 5.65
C TRP A 76 -0.71 -7.31 4.13
N LEU A 77 -1.03 -8.44 3.52
CA LEU A 77 -1.04 -8.58 2.07
C LEU A 77 -2.05 -7.63 1.41
N VAL A 78 -3.22 -7.43 2.02
CA VAL A 78 -4.21 -6.46 1.54
C VAL A 78 -3.66 -5.04 1.59
N LEU A 79 -2.94 -4.65 2.65
CA LEU A 79 -2.34 -3.32 2.74
C LEU A 79 -1.24 -3.10 1.71
N LEU A 80 -0.35 -4.09 1.51
CA LEU A 80 0.70 -4.03 0.50
C LEU A 80 0.10 -3.93 -0.91
N ALA A 81 -0.87 -4.79 -1.24
CA ALA A 81 -1.56 -4.77 -2.51
C ALA A 81 -2.30 -3.45 -2.75
N SER A 82 -2.94 -2.90 -1.70
CA SER A 82 -3.62 -1.60 -1.78
C SER A 82 -2.64 -0.48 -2.11
N SER A 83 -1.47 -0.44 -1.46
CA SER A 83 -0.46 0.59 -1.74
C SER A 83 0.05 0.49 -3.18
N ILE A 84 0.40 -0.72 -3.64
CA ILE A 84 0.84 -0.95 -5.03
C ILE A 84 -0.25 -0.51 -6.02
N ALA A 85 -1.51 -0.89 -5.77
CA ALA A 85 -2.63 -0.47 -6.61
C ALA A 85 -2.78 1.05 -6.65
N THR A 86 -2.62 1.74 -5.51
CA THR A 86 -2.62 3.21 -5.47
C THR A 86 -1.50 3.80 -6.32
N ILE A 87 -0.28 3.26 -6.25
CA ILE A 87 0.85 3.72 -7.08
C ILE A 87 0.50 3.59 -8.58
N LEU A 88 0.02 2.41 -8.99
CA LEU A 88 -0.34 2.16 -10.39
C LEU A 88 -1.48 3.07 -10.88
N ILE A 89 -2.50 3.31 -10.04
CA ILE A 89 -3.60 4.23 -10.35
C ILE A 89 -3.08 5.65 -10.49
N CYS A 90 -2.25 6.13 -9.57
CA CYS A 90 -1.65 7.46 -9.62
C CYS A 90 -0.79 7.63 -10.89
N GLU A 91 0.00 6.63 -11.26
CA GLU A 91 0.77 6.64 -12.51
C GLU A 91 -0.12 6.66 -13.75
N GLN A 92 -1.21 5.89 -13.75
CA GLN A 92 -2.15 5.87 -14.86
C GLN A 92 -2.89 7.20 -15.00
N ILE A 93 -3.34 7.79 -13.89
CA ILE A 93 -3.95 9.12 -13.86
C ILE A 93 -2.93 10.15 -14.34
N ALA A 94 -1.69 10.09 -13.86
CA ALA A 94 -0.63 10.98 -14.29
C ALA A 94 -0.37 10.84 -15.79
N LYS A 95 -0.39 9.62 -16.37
CA LYS A 95 -0.27 9.39 -17.82
C LYS A 95 -1.43 10.00 -18.61
N LEU A 96 -2.67 9.83 -18.14
CA LEU A 96 -3.86 10.42 -18.77
C LEU A 96 -3.82 11.95 -18.74
N LEU A 97 -3.42 12.53 -17.61
CA LEU A 97 -3.21 13.98 -17.46
C LEU A 97 -1.97 14.47 -18.23
N ASN A 98 -0.97 13.61 -18.45
CA ASN A 98 0.26 13.88 -19.21
C ASN A 98 0.07 13.97 -20.73
N GLY A 99 -1.14 13.81 -21.26
CA GLY A 99 -1.48 14.49 -22.52
C GLY A 99 -1.22 16.01 -22.44
N TYR A 100 -1.15 16.59 -21.23
CA TYR A 100 -1.00 18.03 -21.00
C TYR A 100 0.22 18.48 -20.16
N LEU A 101 0.68 17.78 -19.10
CA LEU A 101 1.81 18.30 -18.28
C LEU A 101 2.60 17.19 -17.55
N THR A 102 3.93 17.16 -17.76
CA THR A 102 5.02 16.49 -16.97
C THR A 102 5.93 15.46 -17.68
N LYS A 103 6.76 15.95 -18.61
CA LYS A 103 8.03 15.28 -19.03
C LYS A 103 9.04 15.05 -17.88
N ARG A 104 8.82 15.59 -16.67
CA ARG A 104 9.78 15.58 -15.55
C ARG A 104 9.65 14.35 -14.64
N TRP A 105 8.44 13.92 -14.32
CA TRP A 105 8.21 12.81 -13.37
C TRP A 105 8.50 11.42 -13.96
N ILE A 106 8.21 11.21 -15.26
CA ILE A 106 8.39 9.91 -15.92
C ILE A 106 9.85 9.64 -16.29
N ASN A 107 10.62 10.68 -16.64
CA ASN A 107 12.03 10.51 -17.00
C ASN A 107 12.91 10.21 -15.79
N GLU A 108 12.65 10.85 -14.64
CA GLU A 108 13.45 10.62 -13.43
C GLU A 108 13.19 9.23 -12.81
N THR A 109 11.96 8.72 -12.87
CA THR A 109 11.63 7.34 -12.41
C THR A 109 12.11 6.25 -13.36
N ARG A 110 12.19 6.52 -14.67
CA ARG A 110 12.73 5.55 -15.65
C ARG A 110 14.25 5.41 -15.53
N ILE A 111 14.96 6.53 -15.39
CA ILE A 111 16.43 6.53 -15.24
C ILE A 111 16.86 5.83 -13.94
N ALA A 112 16.09 5.97 -12.84
CA ALA A 112 16.41 5.31 -11.57
C ALA A 112 16.18 3.78 -11.55
N ASN A 113 15.40 3.23 -12.50
CA ASN A 113 15.15 1.79 -12.61
C ASN A 113 16.02 1.10 -13.69
N GLU A 114 16.80 1.88 -14.46
CA GLU A 114 17.70 1.38 -15.52
C GLU A 114 19.16 1.26 -15.03
N HIS A 115 19.45 1.50 -13.75
CA HIS A 115 20.78 1.44 -13.13
C HIS A 115 20.87 0.42 -11.98
#